data_AF-A0A397CX77-F1
#
_entry.id   AF-A0A397CX77-F1
#
_cell.length_a   1.000
_cell.length_b   1.000
_cell.length_c   1.000
_cell.angle_alpha   90.00
_cell.angle_beta   90.00
_cell.angle_gamma   90.00
#
_symmetry.space_group_name_H-M   'P 1'
#
loop_
_entity.id
_entity.type
_entity.pdbx_description
1 polymer ?
#
loop_
_entity_poly.entity_id
_entity_poly.type
_entity_poly.pdbx_seq_one_letter_code
_entity_poly.pdbx_strand_id
1 'polypeptide(L)'
;MDADLVGAWVSTEAFGNTSLDWSEDVKAGKAVLHLTFTEEGSVQFDVQGPRTYAHVLPAETLHCTAKDGLISIPGDASGLAWNYRIEDVDALQLRLVGAKRFARCKGVDTIYLTRRQHSYD
;
A
#
# COMPACT_ATOMS: atom_id res chain seq x y z
N MET A 1 -2.84 8.33 13.92
CA MET A 1 -1.91 8.11 12.81
C MET A 1 -0.52 7.97 13.40
N ASP A 2 0.32 7.12 12.83
CA ASP A 2 1.74 7.05 13.17
C ASP A 2 2.46 8.20 12.46
N ALA A 3 3.16 9.04 13.22
CA ALA A 3 3.76 10.27 12.69
C ALA A 3 4.82 9.99 11.63
N ASP A 4 5.59 8.89 11.79
CA ASP A 4 6.66 8.53 10.86
C ASP A 4 6.12 8.01 9.52
N LEU A 5 4.86 7.54 9.51
CA LEU A 5 4.18 7.08 8.29
C LEU A 5 3.59 8.25 7.47
N VAL A 6 3.34 9.41 8.09
CA VAL A 6 2.72 10.57 7.43
C VAL A 6 3.61 11.08 6.30
N GLY A 7 3.02 11.27 5.12
CA GLY A 7 3.70 11.73 3.92
C GLY A 7 3.45 10.85 2.71
N ALA A 8 4.13 11.18 1.62
CA ALA A 8 4.03 10.48 0.35
C ALA A 8 5.13 9.42 0.21
N TRP A 9 4.76 8.25 -0.28
CA TRP A 9 5.58 7.07 -0.46
C TRP A 9 5.41 6.52 -1.87
N VAL A 10 6.48 5.94 -2.41
CA VAL A 10 6.49 5.32 -3.75
C VAL A 10 7.16 3.97 -3.69
N SER A 11 6.55 2.95 -4.30
CA SER A 11 7.11 1.60 -4.33
C SER A 11 8.40 1.53 -5.13
N THR A 12 9.39 0.82 -4.62
CA THR A 12 10.69 0.59 -5.27
C THR A 12 10.83 -0.86 -5.73
N GLU A 13 10.49 -1.80 -4.86
CA GLU A 13 10.55 -3.23 -5.14
C GLU A 13 9.41 -3.97 -4.44
N ALA A 14 9.01 -5.11 -4.99
CA ALA A 14 7.99 -5.96 -4.39
C ALA A 14 8.26 -7.44 -4.68
N PHE A 15 7.82 -8.29 -3.77
CA PHE A 15 7.82 -9.75 -3.94
C PHE A 15 6.69 -10.39 -3.16
N GLY A 16 6.38 -11.64 -3.50
CA GLY A 16 5.37 -12.44 -2.82
C GLY A 16 4.44 -13.16 -3.77
N ASN A 17 3.39 -13.73 -3.21
CA ASN A 17 2.53 -14.70 -3.90
C ASN A 17 1.03 -14.38 -3.82
N THR A 18 0.63 -13.14 -3.48
CA THR A 18 -0.77 -12.77 -3.69
C THR A 18 -1.07 -12.69 -5.20
N SER A 19 -2.32 -13.01 -5.56
CA SER A 19 -2.86 -12.89 -6.92
C SER A 19 -3.57 -11.55 -7.16
N LEU A 20 -3.13 -10.49 -6.47
CA LEU A 20 -3.63 -9.13 -6.69
C LEU A 20 -3.05 -8.59 -7.99
N ASP A 21 -3.92 -8.21 -8.93
CA ASP A 21 -3.51 -7.81 -10.28
C ASP A 21 -2.56 -6.61 -10.31
N TRP A 22 -2.79 -5.61 -9.46
CA TRP A 22 -1.90 -4.46 -9.30
C TRP A 22 -0.58 -4.84 -8.63
N SER A 23 -0.62 -5.70 -7.60
CA SER A 23 0.60 -6.09 -6.89
C SER A 23 1.49 -6.98 -7.75
N GLU A 24 0.91 -7.85 -8.58
CA GLU A 24 1.64 -8.61 -9.60
C GLU A 24 2.37 -7.69 -10.58
N ASP A 25 1.75 -6.60 -11.02
CA ASP A 25 2.40 -5.64 -11.91
C ASP A 25 3.47 -4.81 -11.19
N VAL A 26 3.30 -4.47 -9.90
CA VAL A 26 4.37 -3.84 -9.09
C VAL A 26 5.57 -4.78 -8.95
N LYS A 27 5.33 -6.06 -8.61
CA LYS A 27 6.37 -7.11 -8.54
C LYS A 27 7.11 -7.30 -9.87
N ALA A 28 6.39 -7.15 -10.98
CA ALA A 28 6.96 -7.25 -12.32
C ALA A 28 7.64 -5.95 -12.81
N GLY A 29 7.67 -4.89 -12.01
CA GLY A 29 8.20 -3.58 -12.41
C GLY A 29 7.39 -2.89 -13.51
N LYS A 30 6.14 -3.30 -13.72
CA LYS A 30 5.23 -2.74 -14.73
C LYS A 30 4.34 -1.63 -14.17
N ALA A 31 4.16 -1.59 -12.85
CA ALA A 31 3.38 -0.57 -12.17
C ALA A 31 4.12 -0.01 -10.97
N VAL A 32 3.74 1.20 -10.57
CA VAL A 32 4.27 1.90 -9.40
C VAL A 32 3.11 2.23 -8.47
N LEU A 33 3.21 1.79 -7.21
CA LEU A 33 2.28 2.14 -6.15
C LEU A 33 2.74 3.42 -5.46
N HIS A 34 1.84 4.40 -5.39
CA HIS A 34 1.97 5.61 -4.61
C HIS A 34 0.98 5.59 -3.44
N LEU A 35 1.46 5.91 -2.25
CA LEU A 35 0.65 6.05 -1.05
C LEU A 35 0.90 7.41 -0.42
N THR A 36 -0.17 8.12 -0.03
CA THR A 36 -0.04 9.36 0.75
C THR A 36 -0.85 9.25 2.02
N PHE A 37 -0.18 9.25 3.18
CA PHE A 37 -0.83 9.25 4.49
C PHE A 37 -0.90 10.67 5.04
N THR A 38 -2.07 11.04 5.57
CA THR A 38 -2.32 12.37 6.16
C THR A 38 -2.33 12.30 7.69
N GLU A 39 -2.08 13.43 8.34
CA GLU A 39 -2.13 13.53 9.80
C GLU A 39 -3.55 13.27 10.34
N GLU A 40 -4.56 13.68 9.57
CA GLU A 40 -5.98 13.59 9.91
C GLU A 40 -6.52 12.14 9.87
N GLY A 41 -5.74 11.18 9.38
CA GLY A 41 -6.16 9.79 9.33
C GLY A 41 -6.83 9.41 8.01
N SER A 42 -6.17 9.72 6.90
CA SER A 42 -6.51 9.16 5.59
C SER A 42 -5.28 8.63 4.86
N VAL A 43 -5.53 7.75 3.90
CA VAL A 43 -4.54 7.25 2.96
C VAL A 43 -5.10 7.43 1.55
N GLN A 44 -4.29 8.02 0.67
CA GLN A 44 -4.55 8.07 -0.75
C GLN A 44 -3.80 6.93 -1.45
N PHE A 45 -4.48 6.23 -2.36
CA PHE A 45 -3.91 5.16 -3.17
C PHE A 45 -3.88 5.59 -4.64
N ASP A 46 -2.72 5.51 -5.27
CA ASP A 46 -2.56 5.66 -6.71
C ASP A 46 -1.63 4.56 -7.24
N VAL A 47 -2.06 3.84 -8.28
CA VAL A 47 -1.23 2.84 -8.95
C VAL A 47 -1.11 3.22 -10.41
N GLN A 48 0.10 3.59 -10.80
CA GLN A 48 0.43 3.98 -12.16
C GLN A 48 0.99 2.77 -12.90
N GLY A 49 0.23 2.27 -13.87
CA GLY A 49 0.60 1.08 -14.65
C GLY A 49 -0.03 1.09 -16.04
N PRO A 50 0.23 0.04 -16.86
CA PRO A 50 -0.17 -0.01 -18.26
C PRO A 50 -1.67 -0.23 -18.48
N ARG A 51 -2.44 -0.45 -17.41
CA ARG A 51 -3.86 -0.81 -17.47
C ARG A 51 -4.60 -0.30 -16.24
N THR A 52 -5.92 -0.24 -16.34
CA THR A 52 -6.78 -0.01 -15.19
C THR A 52 -6.87 -1.27 -14.32
N TYR A 53 -6.69 -1.11 -13.02
CA TYR A 53 -6.79 -2.18 -12.03
C TYR A 53 -8.22 -2.24 -11.50
N ALA A 54 -8.93 -3.32 -11.81
CA ALA A 54 -10.32 -3.51 -11.42
C ALA A 54 -10.47 -4.10 -10.01
N HIS A 55 -9.41 -4.71 -9.48
CA HIS A 55 -9.40 -5.30 -8.14
C HIS A 55 -8.69 -4.37 -7.14
N VAL A 56 -9.35 -4.15 -6.00
CA VAL A 56 -8.65 -4.04 -4.70
C VAL A 56 -7.75 -2.79 -4.55
N LEU A 57 -8.05 -1.70 -5.26
CA LEU A 57 -7.69 -0.39 -4.75
C LEU A 57 -8.96 0.23 -4.18
N PRO A 58 -9.00 0.51 -2.88
CA PRO A 58 -10.09 1.30 -2.35
C PRO A 58 -10.13 2.67 -3.05
N ALA A 59 -11.26 3.39 -2.95
CA ALA A 59 -11.41 4.72 -3.56
C ALA A 59 -10.16 5.60 -3.35
N GLU A 60 -9.90 6.53 -4.28
CA GLU A 60 -8.67 7.33 -4.36
C GLU A 60 -8.15 7.77 -2.98
N THR A 61 -9.05 8.18 -2.06
CA THR A 61 -8.72 8.43 -0.65
C THR A 61 -9.68 7.69 0.29
N LEU A 62 -9.13 7.03 1.31
CA LEU A 62 -9.89 6.41 2.40
C LEU A 62 -9.46 6.89 3.77
N HIS A 63 -10.40 6.94 4.71
CA HIS A 63 -10.07 7.05 6.13
C HIS A 63 -9.33 5.80 6.61
N CYS A 64 -8.30 6.00 7.43
CA CYS A 64 -7.55 4.90 8.01
C CYS A 64 -6.98 5.29 9.38
N THR A 65 -6.58 4.27 10.12
CA THR A 65 -5.74 4.42 11.30
C THR A 65 -4.47 3.60 11.07
N ALA A 66 -3.32 4.17 11.36
CA ALA A 66 -2.06 3.45 11.43
C ALA A 66 -1.53 3.54 12.86
N LYS A 67 -1.31 2.38 13.46
CA LYS A 67 -0.77 2.25 14.82
C LYS A 67 -0.19 0.86 15.01
N ASP A 68 0.89 0.74 15.77
CA ASP A 68 1.47 -0.53 16.18
C ASP A 68 1.80 -1.46 14.99
N GLY A 69 2.21 -0.90 13.85
CA GLY A 69 2.56 -1.65 12.65
C GLY A 69 1.37 -2.18 11.83
N LEU A 70 0.14 -1.74 12.14
CA LEU A 70 -1.08 -2.10 11.42
C LEU A 70 -1.77 -0.86 10.84
N ILE A 71 -2.15 -0.92 9.56
CA ILE A 71 -3.06 0.03 8.93
C ILE A 71 -4.46 -0.61 8.91
N SER A 72 -5.41 0.01 9.59
CA SER A 72 -6.82 -0.37 9.58
C SER A 72 -7.61 0.62 8.75
N ILE A 73 -8.30 0.11 7.71
CA ILE A 73 -9.04 0.91 6.75
C ILE A 73 -10.53 0.52 6.85
N PRO A 74 -11.36 1.30 7.56
CA PRO A 74 -12.79 1.02 7.65
C PRO A 74 -13.44 0.98 6.27
N GLY A 75 -14.23 -0.05 6.00
CA GLY A 75 -14.90 -0.21 4.70
C GLY A 75 -14.02 -0.79 3.59
N ASP A 76 -12.76 -1.13 3.87
CA ASP A 76 -11.92 -1.86 2.92
C ASP A 76 -12.50 -3.26 2.64
N ALA A 77 -12.94 -3.44 1.40
CA ALA A 77 -13.51 -4.69 0.90
C ALA A 77 -12.45 -5.62 0.26
N SER A 78 -11.17 -5.21 0.23
CA SER A 78 -10.07 -6.01 -0.32
C SER A 78 -9.89 -7.34 0.40
N GLY A 79 -10.21 -7.35 1.70
CA GLY A 79 -9.86 -8.45 2.58
C GLY A 79 -8.34 -8.58 2.74
N LEU A 80 -7.58 -7.49 2.71
CA LEU A 80 -6.16 -7.48 3.04
C LEU A 80 -5.97 -7.01 4.49
N ALA A 81 -5.03 -7.62 5.19
CA ALA A 81 -4.44 -7.02 6.38
C ALA A 81 -3.18 -6.25 5.96
N TRP A 82 -3.24 -4.94 6.13
CA TRP A 82 -2.20 -4.00 5.74
C TRP A 82 -1.25 -3.79 6.93
N ASN A 83 -0.10 -4.46 6.92
CA ASN A 83 0.91 -4.27 7.97
C ASN A 83 2.00 -3.36 7.43
N TYR A 84 2.60 -2.56 8.30
CA TYR A 84 3.71 -1.70 7.93
C TYR A 84 4.84 -1.78 8.94
N ARG A 85 6.04 -1.47 8.47
CA ARG A 85 7.24 -1.27 9.29
C ARG A 85 8.01 -0.10 8.71
N ILE A 86 8.23 0.93 9.52
CA ILE A 86 9.20 1.97 9.22
C ILE A 86 10.59 1.37 9.45
N GLU A 87 11.40 1.34 8.40
CA GLU A 87 12.80 0.87 8.48
C GLU A 87 13.75 2.04 8.70
N ASP A 88 13.44 3.21 8.11
CA ASP A 88 14.11 4.50 8.32
C ASP A 88 13.15 5.64 7.89
N VAL A 89 13.55 6.90 8.06
CA VAL A 89 12.79 8.11 7.68
C VAL A 89 12.32 8.12 6.22
N ASP A 90 13.11 7.48 5.34
CA ASP A 90 12.86 7.40 3.90
C ASP A 90 12.55 5.96 3.44
N ALA A 91 12.39 4.99 4.34
CA ALA A 91 12.22 3.58 4.01
C ALA A 91 11.04 2.94 4.76
N LEU A 92 10.07 2.46 3.99
CA LEU A 92 8.84 1.84 4.48
C LEU A 92 8.71 0.44 3.87
N GLN A 93 8.48 -0.56 4.72
CA GLN A 93 8.05 -1.88 4.30
C GLN A 93 6.54 -2.02 4.53
N LEU A 94 5.80 -2.31 3.45
CA LEU A 94 4.39 -2.66 3.49
C LEU A 94 4.22 -4.16 3.27
N ARG A 95 3.53 -4.83 4.19
CA ARG A 95 3.25 -6.27 4.12
C ARG A 95 1.75 -6.53 4.04
N LEU A 96 1.32 -6.98 2.87
CA LEU A 96 -0.06 -7.27 2.52
C LEU A 96 -0.34 -8.75 2.77
N VAL A 97 -1.15 -9.03 3.78
CA VAL A 97 -1.55 -10.40 4.07
C VAL A 97 -2.97 -10.60 3.60
N GLY A 98 -3.14 -11.49 2.62
CA GLY A 98 -4.45 -11.89 2.15
C GLY A 98 -5.30 -12.49 3.27
N ALA A 99 -6.37 -11.80 3.67
CA ALA A 99 -7.32 -12.31 4.65
C ALA A 99 -8.25 -13.33 3.99
N LYS A 100 -8.50 -14.42 4.71
CA LYS A 100 -9.23 -15.62 4.26
C LYS A 100 -10.66 -15.35 3.74
N ARG A 101 -11.21 -14.15 3.93
CA ARG A 101 -12.64 -13.83 3.75
C ARG A 101 -13.14 -13.99 2.30
N PHE A 102 -12.27 -13.94 1.30
CA PHE A 102 -12.69 -14.03 -0.11
C PHE A 102 -12.06 -15.16 -0.92
N ALA A 103 -11.29 -16.08 -0.33
CA ALA A 103 -10.61 -17.22 -0.99
C ALA A 103 -9.70 -16.90 -2.20
N ARG A 104 -9.75 -15.68 -2.76
CA ARG A 104 -9.07 -15.21 -3.98
C ARG A 104 -7.73 -14.52 -3.69
N CYS A 105 -7.57 -13.93 -2.51
CA CYS A 105 -6.32 -13.32 -2.08
C CYS A 105 -5.66 -14.22 -1.04
N LYS A 106 -5.20 -15.41 -1.44
CA LYS A 106 -4.33 -16.25 -0.58
C LYS A 106 -2.90 -15.85 -0.85
N GLY A 107 -2.17 -15.44 0.17
CA GLY A 107 -0.75 -15.11 0.03
C GLY A 107 -0.29 -13.96 0.89
N VAL A 108 0.97 -13.63 0.73
CA VAL A 108 1.63 -12.49 1.35
C VAL A 108 2.47 -11.81 0.29
N ASP A 109 2.29 -10.50 0.16
CA ASP A 109 3.18 -9.65 -0.61
C ASP A 109 3.88 -8.68 0.34
N THR A 110 5.14 -8.42 0.05
CA THR A 110 5.94 -7.36 0.66
C THR A 110 6.29 -6.37 -0.43
N ILE A 111 6.02 -5.10 -0.17
CA ILE A 111 6.33 -3.97 -1.04
C ILE A 111 7.21 -3.03 -0.23
N TYR A 112 8.38 -2.71 -0.75
CA TYR A 112 9.22 -1.66 -0.21
C TYR A 112 8.87 -0.35 -0.89
N LEU A 113 8.80 0.70 -0.08
CA LEU A 113 8.53 2.05 -0.52
C LEU A 113 9.60 2.98 0.01
N THR A 114 9.90 4.01 -0.78
CA THR A 114 10.71 5.14 -0.35
C THR A 114 9.88 6.40 -0.26
N ARG A 115 10.29 7.34 0.60
CA ARG A 115 9.62 8.63 0.74
C ARG A 115 9.75 9.40 -0.57
N ARG A 116 8.63 9.86 -1.12
CA ARG A 116 8.61 10.71 -2.30
C ARG A 116 9.00 12.11 -1.85
N GLN A 117 10.24 12.51 -2.13
CA GLN A 117 10.63 13.90 -1.96
C GLN A 117 9.78 14.74 -2.92
N HIS A 118 9.11 15.76 -2.39
CA HIS A 118 8.53 16.80 -3.23
C HIS A 118 9.69 17.55 -3.88
N SER A 119 10.05 17.18 -5.10
CA SER A 119 10.84 18.04 -5.97
C SER A 119 9.96 19.26 -6.29
N TYR A 120 10.27 20.39 -5.67
CA TYR A 120 9.87 21.69 -6.20
C TYR A 120 10.71 21.90 -7.46
N ASP A 121 10.13 21.64 -8.62
CA ASP A 121 10.56 22.22 -9.89
C ASP A 121 9.90 23.61 -10.08
#